data_AF-A0A920JWG3-F1
#
_entry.id   AF-A0A920JWG3-F1
#
_cell.length_a   1.000
_cell.length_b   1.000
_cell.length_c   1.000
_cell.angle_alpha   90.00
_cell.angle_beta   90.00
_cell.angle_gamma   90.00
#
_symmetry.space_group_name_H-M   'P 1'
#
loop_
_entity.id
_entity.type
_entity.pdbx_description
1 polymer ?
#
loop_
_entity_poly.entity_id
_entity_poly.type
_entity_poly.pdbx_seq_one_letter_code
_entity_poly.pdbx_strand_id
1 'polypeptide(L)' 'MWMRAVANDYADGSVEVSVSGSVDSDRAGVYVLTYTAVDSEGNEAKPVTRTSR' A
#
# COMPACT_ATOMS: atom_id res chain seq x y z
N MET A 1 -11.40 -5.73 -8.11
CA MET A 1 -11.81 -5.21 -6.79
C MET A 1 -10.54 -4.94 -6.00
N TRP A 2 -10.07 -3.69 -5.97
CA TRP A 2 -8.80 -3.34 -5.34
C TRP A 2 -8.96 -3.45 -3.82
N MET A 3 -8.23 -4.38 -3.21
CA MET A 3 -8.17 -4.49 -1.75
C MET A 3 -7.59 -3.20 -1.18
N ARG A 4 -8.36 -2.51 -0.34
CA ARG A 4 -7.88 -1.37 0.46
C ARG A 4 -6.82 -1.85 1.46
N ALA A 5 -5.71 -1.11 1.55
CA ALA A 5 -4.73 -1.26 2.62
C ALA A 5 -5.10 -0.32 3.79
N VAL A 6 -4.60 -0.61 4.99
CA VAL A 6 -4.82 0.21 6.19
C VAL A 6 -3.47 0.46 6.84
N ALA A 7 -3.21 1.71 7.22
CA ALA A 7 -2.13 2.09 8.11
C ALA A 7 -2.75 2.77 9.34
N ASN A 8 -2.24 2.43 10.53
CA ASN A 8 -2.61 3.08 11.77
C ASN A 8 -1.35 3.61 12.44
N ASP A 9 -1.41 4.86 12.85
CA ASP A 9 -0.45 5.51 13.73
C ASP A 9 -1.06 5.75 15.11
N TYR A 10 -0.23 5.85 16.14
CA TYR A 10 -0.67 6.10 17.50
C TYR A 10 -1.19 7.54 17.72
N ALA A 11 -0.57 8.53 17.08
CA ALA A 11 -0.94 9.94 17.19
C ALA A 11 -2.07 10.31 16.21
N ASP A 12 -1.98 9.88 14.96
CA ASP A 12 -2.93 10.27 13.90
C ASP A 12 -4.13 9.31 13.76
N GLY A 13 -4.06 8.11 14.33
CA GLY A 13 -5.03 7.06 14.06
C GLY A 13 -4.88 6.55 12.63
N SER A 14 -5.91 6.63 11.80
CA SER A 14 -5.82 6.12 10.42
C SER A 14 -4.99 7.04 9.53
N VAL A 15 -3.95 6.49 8.90
CA VAL A 15 -3.09 7.20 7.95
C VAL A 15 -3.38 6.72 6.52
N GLU A 16 -3.34 7.65 5.56
CA GLU A 16 -3.54 7.33 4.15
C GLU A 16 -2.43 6.41 3.63
N VAL A 17 -2.83 5.37 2.88
CA VAL A 17 -1.88 4.45 2.24
C VAL A 17 -1.76 4.79 0.76
N SER A 18 -0.55 5.15 0.35
CA SER A 18 -0.18 5.28 -1.06
C SER A 18 0.17 3.91 -1.65
N VAL A 19 -0.35 3.61 -2.84
CA VAL A 19 -0.11 2.35 -3.55
C VAL A 19 0.54 2.63 -4.89
N SER A 20 1.64 1.95 -5.18
CA SER A 20 2.30 1.98 -6.49
C SER A 20 2.40 0.58 -7.10
N GLY A 21 2.49 0.54 -8.43
CA GLY A 21 2.37 -0.69 -9.23
C GLY A 21 0.95 -0.86 -9.79
N SER A 22 0.78 -1.86 -10.65
CA SER A 22 -0.51 -2.17 -11.26
C SER A 22 -0.69 -3.68 -11.35
N VAL A 23 -1.96 -4.11 -11.35
CA VAL A 23 -2.36 -5.49 -11.62
C VAL A 23 -3.19 -5.45 -12.89
N ASP A 24 -2.87 -6.33 -13.83
CA ASP A 24 -3.69 -6.58 -15.02
C ASP A 24 -4.41 -7.92 -14.79
N SER A 25 -5.74 -7.87 -14.65
CA SER A 25 -6.55 -9.06 -14.38
C SER A 25 -6.81 -9.92 -15.62
N ASP A 26 -6.56 -9.39 -16.81
CA ASP A 26 -6.79 -10.09 -18.07
C ASP A 26 -5.53 -10.82 -18.56
N ARG A 27 -4.40 -10.61 -17.88
CA ARG A 27 -3.11 -11.23 -18.17
C ARG A 27 -2.61 -12.03 -16.98
N ALA A 28 -2.37 -13.32 -17.19
CA ALA A 28 -1.66 -14.12 -16.22
C ALA A 28 -0.23 -13.59 -16.06
N GLY A 29 0.18 -13.31 -14.83
CA GLY A 29 1.46 -12.69 -14.56
C GLY A 29 1.67 -12.46 -13.07
N VAL A 30 2.92 -12.21 -12.70
CA VAL A 30 3.26 -11.81 -11.33
C VAL A 30 3.30 -10.29 -11.28
N TYR A 31 2.45 -9.71 -10.44
CA TYR A 31 2.35 -8.27 -10.25
C TYR A 31 2.79 -7.90 -8.84
N VAL A 32 3.66 -6.91 -8.73
CA VAL A 32 4.14 -6.39 -7.45
C VAL A 32 3.47 -5.05 -7.18
N LEU A 33 2.82 -4.95 -6.03
CA LEU A 33 2.29 -3.70 -5.50
C LEU A 33 3.09 -3.30 -4.27
N THR A 34 3.42 -2.02 -4.16
CA THR A 34 4.14 -1.45 -3.02
C THR A 34 3.23 -0.47 -2.30
N TYR A 35 3.15 -0.60 -0.98
CA TYR A 35 2.34 0.23 -0.10
C TYR A 35 3.24 1.06 0.81
N THR A 36 2.99 2.36 0.88
CA THR A 36 3.68 3.31 1.75
C THR A 36 2.67 4.15 2.53
N ALA A 37 3.08 4.67 3.68
CA ALA A 37 2.31 5.60 4.49
C ALA A 37 3.28 6.59 5.16
N VAL A 38 2.86 7.84 5.27
CA VAL A 38 3.58 8.94 5.91
C VAL A 38 2.59 9.64 6.83
N ASP A 39 2.93 9.80 8.11
CA ASP A 39 2.08 10.50 9.07
C ASP A 39 2.11 12.03 8.88
N SER A 40 1.37 12.78 9.71
CA SER A 40 1.28 14.24 9.54
C SER A 40 2.59 14.97 9.93
N GLU A 41 3.44 14.34 10.74
CA GLU A 41 4.77 14.81 11.11
C GLU A 41 5.86 14.44 10.08
N GLY A 42 5.53 13.63 9.07
CA GLY A 42 6.44 13.23 8.01
C GLY A 42 7.24 11.96 8.31
N ASN A 43 6.88 11.17 9.33
CA ASN A 43 7.51 9.88 9.59
C ASN A 43 7.02 8.84 8.60
N GLU A 44 7.96 8.12 7.99
CA GLU A 44 7.66 7.11 6.97
C GLU A 44 7.59 5.70 7.56
N ALA A 45 6.52 4.96 7.24
CA ALA A 45 6.43 3.54 7.52
C ALA A 45 7.36 2.74 6.60
N LYS A 46 7.87 1.59 7.08
CA LYS A 46 8.60 0.65 6.21
C LYS A 46 7.66 0.16 5.10
N PRO A 47 8.05 0.27 3.81
CA PRO A 47 7.22 -0.19 2.71
C PRO A 47 6.91 -1.69 2.82
N VAL A 48 5.68 -2.06 2.49
CA VAL A 48 5.27 -3.47 2.37
C VAL A 48 4.90 -3.78 0.93
N THR A 49 5.28 -4.96 0.47
CA THR A 49 5.01 -5.42 -0.90
C THR A 49 4.00 -6.56 -0.89
N ARG A 50 3.12 -6.55 -1.89
CA ARG A 50 2.20 -7.66 -2.17
C ARG A 50 2.44 -8.19 -3.57
N THR A 51 2.62 -9.50 -3.66
CA THR A 51 2.70 -10.22 -4.93
C THR A 51 1.32 -10.76 -5.29
N SER A 52 0.72 -10.26 -6.38
CA SER A 52 -0.48 -10.83 -7.00
C SER A 52 -0.07 -11.77 -8.12
N ARG A 53 -0.79 -12.88 -8.29
CA ARG A 53 -0.60 -13.85 -9.37
C ARG A 53 -1.88 -14.05 -10.14
#